data_AF-A0A9P9BMZ2-F1
#
_entry.id   AF-A0A9P9BMZ2-F1
#
_cell.length_a   1.000
_cell.length_b   1.000
_cell.length_c   1.000
_cell.angle_alpha   90.00
_cell.angle_beta   90.00
_cell.angle_gamma   90.00
#
_symmetry.space_group_name_H-M   'P 1'
#
loop_
_entity.id
_entity.type
_entity.pdbx_description
1 polymer ?
#
loop_
_entity_poly.entity_id
_entity_poly.type
_entity_poly.pdbx_seq_one_letter_code
_entity_poly.pdbx_strand_id
1 'polypeptide(L)'
;MAVFHFFAYISRGIFPRRSVLTARTCITCTDMATAAPSPVVYHISPTKLIPNSHLPLLYFPGFFRPSAASLKGRDSPTNSDNTPRVDAAEVYDHFLSHGWETQWVAKYGLSQPSHYHPETHECMAVLTGPGRIRFGVADLDADWRKNTPLSRQAQEQRHGQKTAGSSETQWGGDSAGEGVYYEPGGVELTVHAGDAFIIPAGVAHKSYDPEHPGQGDSAAEAIALTGGGFHGVSGDDTRKAVQDCELSGFTMIGAYPEGKDWTWAEGGAHVGNFEKVWSVGKPKLDPLVGKEGGLNSLWE
;
A
#
# COMPACT_ATOMS: atom_id res chain seq x y z
N MET A 1 27.62 -14.49 92.66
CA MET A 1 27.10 -15.45 93.66
C MET A 1 25.58 -15.44 93.51
N ALA A 2 24.99 -16.35 92.72
CA ALA A 2 24.63 -17.74 93.08
C ALA A 2 23.56 -17.70 94.21
N VAL A 3 22.34 -18.24 94.09
CA VAL A 3 21.95 -19.67 93.96
C VAL A 3 20.39 -19.66 93.83
N PHE A 4 19.77 -20.17 92.74
CA PHE A 4 18.95 -21.41 92.59
C PHE A 4 17.62 -21.49 93.42
N HIS A 5 16.53 -22.25 93.09
CA HIS A 5 16.31 -23.50 92.34
C HIS A 5 14.77 -23.72 92.09
N PHE A 6 14.37 -24.23 90.91
CA PHE A 6 13.25 -25.18 90.56
C PHE A 6 11.75 -24.79 90.75
N PHE A 7 10.72 -25.29 90.02
CA PHE A 7 10.45 -26.55 89.28
C PHE A 7 9.31 -26.38 88.22
N ALA A 8 9.34 -27.25 87.19
CA ALA A 8 8.23 -27.93 86.44
C ALA A 8 7.28 -27.13 85.50
N TYR A 9 7.17 -27.38 84.18
CA TYR A 9 6.77 -28.55 83.34
C TYR A 9 5.31 -28.44 82.81
N ILE A 10 5.08 -28.98 81.59
CA ILE A 10 3.82 -29.21 80.85
C ILE A 10 3.38 -28.03 79.94
N SER A 11 2.91 -28.17 78.69
CA SER A 11 2.98 -29.15 77.60
C SER A 11 2.16 -28.57 76.43
N ARG A 12 2.63 -28.76 75.19
CA ARG A 12 1.88 -28.89 73.91
C ARG A 12 0.89 -27.80 73.47
N GLY A 13 0.99 -27.44 72.18
CA GLY A 13 -0.16 -26.96 71.41
C GLY A 13 0.20 -26.14 70.16
N ILE A 14 0.54 -26.84 69.07
CA ILE A 14 0.75 -26.25 67.73
C ILE A 14 -0.61 -25.86 67.13
N PHE A 15 -0.76 -24.61 66.67
CA PHE A 15 -1.84 -24.16 65.80
C PHE A 15 -1.25 -23.42 64.59
N PRO A 16 -1.47 -23.87 63.34
CA PRO A 16 -1.15 -23.04 62.18
C PRO A 16 -2.33 -22.10 61.88
N ARG A 17 -2.04 -20.81 61.72
CA ARG A 17 -2.98 -19.81 61.20
C ARG A 17 -3.29 -20.13 59.73
N ARG A 18 -4.55 -20.35 59.40
CA ARG A 18 -5.03 -20.37 58.01
C ARG A 18 -5.07 -18.93 57.48
N SER A 19 -4.23 -18.62 56.49
CA SER A 19 -4.39 -17.44 55.65
C SER A 19 -5.49 -17.71 54.62
N VAL A 20 -6.56 -16.92 54.66
CA VAL A 20 -7.57 -16.89 53.61
C VAL A 20 -6.97 -16.12 52.42
N LEU A 21 -6.55 -16.83 51.36
CA LEU A 21 -6.27 -16.22 50.07
C LEU A 21 -7.61 -15.95 49.38
N THR A 22 -8.03 -14.70 49.33
CA THR A 22 -9.06 -14.25 48.39
C THR A 22 -8.42 -14.27 47.00
N ALA A 23 -8.76 -15.28 46.19
CA ALA A 23 -8.43 -15.30 44.78
C ALA A 23 -9.16 -14.13 44.10
N ARG A 24 -8.44 -13.03 43.86
CA ARG A 24 -8.84 -12.05 42.86
C ARG A 24 -8.63 -12.72 41.51
N THR A 25 -9.72 -13.13 40.88
CA THR A 25 -9.72 -13.48 39.46
C THR A 25 -9.22 -12.25 38.70
N CYS A 26 -7.94 -12.28 38.32
CA CYS A 26 -7.42 -11.36 37.32
C CYS A 26 -8.14 -11.78 36.05
N ILE A 27 -9.10 -10.96 35.59
CA ILE A 27 -9.58 -11.05 34.22
C ILE A 27 -8.35 -10.69 33.39
N THR A 28 -7.62 -11.72 32.95
CA THR A 28 -6.70 -11.55 31.84
C THR A 28 -7.54 -10.99 30.71
N CYS A 29 -7.23 -9.76 30.29
CA CYS A 29 -7.65 -9.27 29.00
C CYS A 29 -7.12 -10.32 28.02
N THR A 30 -7.98 -11.24 27.59
CA THR A 30 -7.69 -12.08 26.45
C THR A 30 -7.50 -11.07 25.33
N ASP A 31 -6.26 -10.92 24.86
CA ASP A 31 -5.98 -10.24 23.62
C ASP A 31 -6.87 -10.92 22.58
N MET A 32 -8.00 -10.28 22.27
CA MET A 32 -8.75 -10.63 21.08
C MET A 32 -7.83 -10.16 19.98
N ALA A 33 -6.98 -11.06 19.51
CA ALA A 33 -6.26 -10.89 18.25
C ALA A 33 -7.33 -10.44 17.25
N THR A 34 -7.32 -9.15 16.92
CA THR A 34 -8.22 -8.61 15.91
C THR A 34 -7.88 -9.36 14.65
N ALA A 35 -8.80 -10.21 14.19
CA ALA A 35 -8.62 -10.95 12.94
C ALA A 35 -8.15 -9.96 11.87
N ALA A 36 -7.11 -10.32 11.12
CA ALA A 36 -6.59 -9.47 10.07
C ALA A 36 -7.76 -9.08 9.12
N PRO A 37 -7.81 -7.82 8.65
CA PRO A 37 -8.90 -7.35 7.81
C PRO A 37 -9.01 -8.22 6.56
N SER A 38 -10.23 -8.63 6.21
CA SER A 38 -10.48 -9.38 4.97
C SER A 38 -10.40 -8.43 3.77
N PRO A 39 -9.74 -8.83 2.65
CA PRO A 39 -9.65 -7.98 1.49
C PRO A 39 -10.97 -7.89 0.73
N VAL A 40 -11.15 -6.78 0.02
CA VAL A 40 -12.04 -6.71 -1.14
C VAL A 40 -11.34 -7.41 -2.30
N VAL A 41 -12.06 -8.31 -2.98
CA VAL A 41 -11.51 -9.19 -4.02
C VAL A 41 -12.05 -8.78 -5.38
N TYR A 42 -11.16 -8.43 -6.32
CA TYR A 42 -11.52 -8.07 -7.68
C TYR A 42 -11.01 -9.11 -8.67
N HIS A 43 -11.95 -9.71 -9.41
CA HIS A 43 -11.63 -10.55 -10.57
C HIS A 43 -11.70 -9.69 -11.82
N ILE A 44 -10.55 -9.45 -12.44
CA ILE A 44 -10.42 -8.60 -13.63
C ILE A 44 -10.12 -9.51 -14.80
N SER A 45 -10.99 -9.52 -15.81
CA SER A 45 -10.80 -10.38 -16.98
C SER A 45 -9.68 -9.85 -17.88
N PRO A 46 -8.96 -10.73 -18.61
CA PRO A 46 -8.09 -10.33 -19.70
C PRO A 46 -8.80 -9.40 -20.69
N THR A 47 -8.10 -8.38 -21.18
CA THR A 47 -8.57 -7.52 -22.26
C THR A 47 -7.91 -7.92 -23.58
N LYS A 48 -8.07 -7.11 -24.63
CA LYS A 48 -7.38 -7.36 -25.90
C LYS A 48 -5.88 -7.13 -25.78
N LEU A 49 -5.46 -6.17 -24.96
CA LEU A 49 -4.06 -5.74 -24.86
C LEU A 49 -3.38 -6.10 -23.53
N ILE A 50 -4.16 -6.38 -22.49
CA ILE A 50 -3.66 -6.67 -21.14
C ILE A 50 -3.96 -8.12 -20.77
N PRO A 51 -2.97 -8.87 -20.26
CA PRO A 51 -3.18 -10.26 -19.85
C PRO A 51 -4.20 -10.37 -18.73
N ASN A 52 -4.10 -9.55 -17.67
CA ASN A 52 -4.79 -9.68 -16.38
C ASN A 52 -4.74 -11.10 -15.80
N SER A 53 -4.28 -11.24 -14.57
CA SER A 53 -4.19 -12.58 -13.97
C SER A 53 -5.55 -13.22 -13.77
N HIS A 54 -5.60 -14.55 -13.84
CA HIS A 54 -6.74 -15.31 -13.33
C HIS A 54 -6.81 -15.27 -11.79
N LEU A 55 -5.69 -14.95 -11.13
CA LEU A 55 -5.67 -14.67 -9.71
C LEU A 55 -6.33 -13.31 -9.44
N PRO A 56 -7.10 -13.16 -8.36
CA PRO A 56 -7.75 -11.88 -8.07
C PRO A 56 -6.78 -10.83 -7.53
N LEU A 57 -7.04 -9.57 -7.89
CA LEU A 57 -6.50 -8.40 -7.19
C LEU A 57 -7.11 -8.34 -5.78
N LEU A 58 -6.26 -8.18 -4.77
CA LEU A 58 -6.69 -8.06 -3.37
C LEU A 58 -6.48 -6.62 -2.89
N TYR A 59 -7.53 -6.00 -2.36
CA TYR A 59 -7.51 -4.64 -1.82
C TYR A 59 -7.87 -4.64 -0.34
N PHE A 60 -6.99 -4.10 0.49
CA PHE A 60 -7.15 -3.97 1.94
C PHE A 60 -7.32 -2.48 2.31
N PRO A 61 -8.56 -1.99 2.47
CA PRO A 61 -8.80 -0.61 2.85
C PRO A 61 -8.33 -0.35 4.29
N GLY A 62 -7.51 0.69 4.48
CA GLY A 62 -7.01 1.11 5.79
C GLY A 62 -6.23 0.02 6.55
N PHE A 63 -5.49 -0.83 5.84
CA PHE A 63 -4.66 -1.88 6.45
C PHE A 63 -3.65 -1.31 7.43
N PHE A 64 -2.87 -0.32 6.98
CA PHE A 64 -1.95 0.42 7.84
C PHE A 64 -2.70 1.59 8.47
N ARG A 65 -2.50 1.82 9.78
CA ARG A 65 -3.21 2.89 10.49
C ARG A 65 -2.52 4.24 10.27
N PRO A 66 -3.16 5.20 9.59
CA PRO A 66 -2.57 6.52 9.42
C PRO A 66 -2.55 7.28 10.75
N SER A 67 -1.54 8.11 10.95
CA SER A 67 -1.45 8.98 12.11
C SER A 67 -1.05 10.39 11.70
N ALA A 68 -1.86 11.37 12.08
CA ALA A 68 -1.51 12.79 11.94
C ALA A 68 -0.27 13.14 12.80
N ALA A 69 0.00 12.38 13.86
CA ALA A 69 1.10 12.60 14.79
C ALA A 69 2.44 11.97 14.33
N SER A 70 2.44 11.09 13.33
CA SER A 70 3.61 10.27 12.94
C SER A 70 4.84 11.06 12.48
N LEU A 71 4.74 12.37 12.28
CA LEU A 71 5.89 13.23 11.91
C LEU A 71 6.16 14.37 12.90
N LYS A 72 5.51 14.39 14.08
CA LYS A 72 5.85 15.36 15.15
C LYS A 72 7.21 14.98 15.76
N GLY A 73 8.29 15.43 15.12
CA GLY A 73 9.65 15.18 15.58
C GLY A 73 10.74 15.37 14.52
N ARG A 74 10.39 15.62 13.25
CA ARG A 74 11.37 15.98 12.22
C ARG A 74 11.14 17.43 11.81
N ASP A 75 12.15 18.25 12.02
CA ASP A 75 12.18 19.71 11.76
C ASP A 75 12.08 20.05 10.26
N SER A 76 11.07 19.55 9.57
CA SER A 76 10.73 20.01 8.23
C SER A 76 9.68 21.12 8.33
N PRO A 77 9.97 22.35 7.88
CA PRO A 77 9.03 23.47 7.90
C PRO A 77 7.77 23.25 7.03
N THR A 78 7.67 22.14 6.30
CA THR A 78 6.54 21.75 5.45
C THR A 78 5.48 20.88 6.15
N ASN A 79 5.75 20.35 7.37
CA ASN A 79 4.87 19.40 8.08
C ASN A 79 3.69 20.04 8.87
N SER A 80 3.20 21.21 8.44
CA SER A 80 2.17 21.95 9.18
C SER A 80 0.73 21.51 8.90
N ASP A 81 0.50 20.63 7.92
CA ASP A 81 -0.84 20.10 7.66
C ASP A 81 -1.14 18.86 8.54
N ASN A 82 -2.40 18.73 8.93
CA ASN A 82 -2.91 17.59 9.68
C ASN A 82 -3.26 16.40 8.76
N THR A 83 -2.65 16.31 7.57
CA THR A 83 -2.97 15.26 6.60
C THR A 83 -2.55 13.90 7.17
N PRO A 84 -3.48 12.91 7.18
CA PRO A 84 -3.16 11.55 7.60
C PRO A 84 -2.08 10.92 6.72
N ARG A 85 -1.15 10.22 7.35
CA ARG A 85 -0.03 9.55 6.67
C ARG A 85 0.39 8.29 7.41
N VAL A 86 0.99 7.36 6.69
CA VAL A 86 1.59 6.12 7.22
C VAL A 86 3.11 6.28 7.25
N ASP A 87 3.77 5.76 8.28
CA ASP A 87 5.24 5.74 8.33
C ASP A 87 5.78 4.74 7.29
N ALA A 88 6.53 5.25 6.30
CA ALA A 88 7.10 4.41 5.26
C ALA A 88 8.05 3.32 5.80
N ALA A 89 8.72 3.59 6.92
CA ALA A 89 9.60 2.60 7.55
C ALA A 89 8.82 1.45 8.20
N GLU A 90 7.62 1.72 8.73
CA GLU A 90 6.73 0.68 9.27
C GLU A 90 6.26 -0.26 8.16
N VAL A 91 5.85 0.30 7.01
CA VAL A 91 5.45 -0.49 5.85
C VAL A 91 6.62 -1.29 5.27
N TYR A 92 7.80 -0.67 5.19
CA TYR A 92 9.02 -1.34 4.75
C TYR A 92 9.35 -2.56 5.62
N ASP A 93 9.37 -2.38 6.95
CA ASP A 93 9.67 -3.45 7.89
C ASP A 93 8.62 -4.56 7.83
N HIS A 94 7.35 -4.19 7.65
CA HIS A 94 6.24 -5.12 7.50
C HIS A 94 6.41 -6.01 6.27
N PHE A 95 6.63 -5.43 5.09
CA PHE A 95 6.87 -6.18 3.86
C PHE A 95 8.11 -7.08 3.98
N LEU A 96 9.21 -6.54 4.50
CA LEU A 96 10.46 -7.29 4.65
C LEU A 96 10.28 -8.50 5.58
N SER A 97 9.49 -8.37 6.65
CA SER A 97 9.21 -9.48 7.58
C SER A 97 8.49 -10.66 6.93
N HIS A 98 7.84 -10.45 5.77
CA HIS A 98 7.17 -11.47 4.97
C HIS A 98 7.94 -11.85 3.70
N GLY A 99 9.19 -11.42 3.55
CA GLY A 99 10.02 -11.73 2.38
C GLY A 99 9.57 -10.98 1.13
N TRP A 100 9.08 -9.75 1.30
CA TRP A 100 8.81 -8.83 0.20
C TRP A 100 9.72 -7.61 0.32
N GLU A 101 10.51 -7.35 -0.72
CA GLU A 101 11.52 -6.30 -0.74
C GLU A 101 10.96 -5.04 -1.35
N THR A 102 11.01 -3.94 -0.59
CA THR A 102 10.66 -2.61 -1.13
C THR A 102 11.67 -2.19 -2.17
N GLN A 103 11.18 -1.82 -3.35
CA GLN A 103 12.03 -1.34 -4.45
C GLN A 103 11.86 0.16 -4.69
N TRP A 104 10.77 0.77 -4.23
CA TRP A 104 10.53 2.19 -4.46
C TRP A 104 9.56 2.81 -3.44
N VAL A 105 9.75 4.11 -3.20
CA VAL A 105 8.71 5.04 -2.74
C VAL A 105 8.49 6.07 -3.84
N ALA A 106 7.24 6.31 -4.20
CA ALA A 106 6.85 7.15 -5.33
C ALA A 106 5.92 8.28 -4.90
N LYS A 107 6.09 9.46 -5.51
CA LYS A 107 5.07 10.51 -5.55
C LYS A 107 4.45 10.55 -6.94
N TYR A 108 3.13 10.52 -7.03
CA TYR A 108 2.43 10.53 -8.30
C TYR A 108 2.01 11.93 -8.71
N GLY A 109 2.18 12.21 -10.00
CA GLY A 109 1.58 13.35 -10.67
C GLY A 109 0.24 12.97 -11.32
N LEU A 110 -0.13 13.69 -12.38
CA LEU A 110 -1.40 13.54 -13.08
C LEU A 110 -1.57 12.23 -13.84
N SER A 111 -0.52 11.47 -14.08
CA SER A 111 -0.63 10.22 -14.83
C SER A 111 0.55 9.29 -14.56
N GLN A 112 0.38 8.07 -15.01
CA GLN A 112 1.41 7.10 -15.30
C GLN A 112 0.84 6.24 -16.44
N PRO A 113 1.65 5.77 -17.40
CA PRO A 113 1.16 4.80 -18.37
C PRO A 113 0.59 3.57 -17.64
N SER A 114 -0.52 3.04 -18.16
CA SER A 114 -1.04 1.77 -17.66
C SER A 114 -0.07 0.64 -18.02
N HIS A 115 0.41 -0.06 -17.00
CA HIS A 115 1.46 -1.07 -17.13
C HIS A 115 1.18 -2.27 -16.23
N TYR A 116 1.86 -3.39 -16.49
CA TYR A 116 1.81 -4.59 -15.66
C TYR A 116 3.21 -5.21 -15.51
N HIS A 117 3.34 -6.04 -14.48
CA HIS A 117 4.51 -6.88 -14.25
C HIS A 117 4.29 -8.27 -14.86
N PRO A 118 5.00 -8.66 -15.94
CA PRO A 118 4.80 -9.97 -16.58
C PRO A 118 5.46 -11.14 -15.82
N GLU A 119 6.41 -10.88 -14.93
CA GLU A 119 7.27 -11.93 -14.34
C GLU A 119 7.26 -11.95 -12.79
N THR A 120 6.56 -11.00 -12.17
CA THR A 120 6.48 -10.88 -10.71
C THR A 120 5.13 -10.35 -10.24
N HIS A 121 4.76 -10.69 -9.01
CA HIS A 121 3.64 -10.09 -8.29
C HIS A 121 4.10 -8.83 -7.57
N GLU A 122 3.17 -7.94 -7.24
CA GLU A 122 3.50 -6.68 -6.57
C GLU A 122 2.61 -6.47 -5.35
N CYS A 123 3.18 -5.88 -4.31
CA CYS A 123 2.44 -5.32 -3.19
C CYS A 123 2.66 -3.81 -3.16
N MET A 124 1.58 -3.06 -3.01
CA MET A 124 1.65 -1.61 -2.87
C MET A 124 0.91 -1.15 -1.61
N ALA A 125 1.37 -0.07 -0.98
CA ALA A 125 0.62 0.61 0.08
C ALA A 125 0.63 2.13 -0.11
N VAL A 126 -0.47 2.78 0.24
CA VAL A 126 -0.63 4.24 0.17
C VAL A 126 -0.09 4.87 1.44
N LEU A 127 0.91 5.72 1.29
CA LEU A 127 1.54 6.43 2.40
C LEU A 127 0.87 7.77 2.68
N THR A 128 0.53 8.52 1.62
CA THR A 128 -0.23 9.78 1.68
C THR A 128 -1.20 9.86 0.51
N GLY A 129 -2.30 10.57 0.66
CA GLY A 129 -3.33 10.73 -0.36
C GLY A 129 -4.33 11.85 0.01
N PRO A 130 -5.52 11.89 -0.60
CA PRO A 130 -6.07 10.86 -1.50
C PRO A 130 -5.36 10.78 -2.86
N GLY A 131 -5.58 9.68 -3.57
CA GLY A 131 -5.12 9.46 -4.94
C GLY A 131 -6.09 8.56 -5.71
N ARG A 132 -5.78 8.28 -6.98
CA ARG A 132 -6.56 7.34 -7.81
C ARG A 132 -5.66 6.26 -8.39
N ILE A 133 -6.20 5.04 -8.44
CA ILE A 133 -5.57 3.91 -9.13
C ILE A 133 -6.60 3.29 -10.06
N ARG A 134 -6.21 3.09 -11.32
CA ARG A 134 -6.97 2.31 -12.29
C ARG A 134 -6.28 0.98 -12.53
N PHE A 135 -7.04 -0.10 -12.52
CA PHE A 135 -6.59 -1.46 -12.78
C PHE A 135 -7.23 -2.04 -14.05
N GLY A 136 -6.52 -2.96 -14.70
CA GLY A 136 -7.07 -3.91 -15.64
C GLY A 136 -7.06 -3.55 -17.12
N VAL A 137 -6.69 -2.32 -17.49
CA VAL A 137 -6.93 -1.82 -18.86
C VAL A 137 -5.72 -1.11 -19.43
N ALA A 138 -5.46 -1.28 -20.73
CA ALA A 138 -4.43 -0.52 -21.43
C ALA A 138 -4.91 0.91 -21.73
N ASP A 139 -3.94 1.83 -21.78
CA ASP A 139 -4.09 3.12 -22.44
C ASP A 139 -4.18 2.88 -23.98
N LEU A 140 -5.05 3.62 -24.68
CA LEU A 140 -5.29 3.50 -26.13
C LEU A 140 -4.85 4.73 -26.93
N ASP A 141 -4.58 5.87 -26.27
CA ASP A 141 -4.05 7.07 -26.90
C ASP A 141 -2.64 7.37 -26.41
N ALA A 142 -1.77 7.88 -27.29
CA ALA A 142 -0.41 8.28 -26.94
C ALA A 142 -0.39 9.55 -26.07
N ASP A 143 -1.42 10.39 -26.16
CA ASP A 143 -1.59 11.53 -25.27
C ASP A 143 -2.20 11.08 -23.94
N TRP A 144 -1.34 10.92 -22.93
CA TRP A 144 -1.72 10.48 -21.58
C TRP A 144 -2.87 11.30 -20.97
N ARG A 145 -3.04 12.56 -21.41
CA ARG A 145 -4.10 13.47 -20.95
C ARG A 145 -5.48 12.97 -21.30
N LYS A 146 -5.60 12.23 -22.40
CA LYS A 146 -6.87 11.62 -22.81
C LYS A 146 -7.13 10.33 -22.08
N ASN A 147 -6.09 9.64 -21.62
CA ASN A 147 -6.24 8.40 -20.88
C ASN A 147 -6.62 8.67 -19.42
N THR A 148 -6.41 9.88 -18.91
CA THR A 148 -6.58 10.21 -17.49
C THR A 148 -7.58 11.36 -17.30
N PRO A 149 -8.80 11.09 -16.79
CA PRO A 149 -9.74 12.15 -16.46
C PRO A 149 -9.17 13.05 -15.36
N LEU A 150 -9.01 14.35 -15.65
CA LEU A 150 -8.63 15.36 -14.67
C LEU A 150 -9.83 15.83 -13.85
N SER A 151 -9.59 16.27 -12.62
CA SER A 151 -10.61 16.98 -11.83
C SER A 151 -10.97 18.32 -12.48
N ARG A 152 -12.18 18.82 -12.22
CA ARG A 152 -12.63 20.15 -12.70
C ARG A 152 -11.67 21.27 -12.27
N GLN A 153 -11.17 21.21 -11.04
CA GLN A 153 -10.23 22.19 -10.51
C GLN A 153 -8.88 22.17 -11.25
N ALA A 154 -8.35 20.97 -11.56
CA ALA A 154 -7.15 20.82 -12.38
C ALA A 154 -7.38 21.32 -13.82
N GLN A 155 -8.58 21.16 -14.38
CA GLN A 155 -8.95 21.73 -15.67
C GLN A 155 -8.95 23.28 -15.62
N GLU A 156 -9.60 23.87 -14.62
CA GLU A 156 -9.72 25.33 -14.45
C GLU A 156 -8.37 26.03 -14.25
N GLN A 157 -7.48 25.44 -13.44
CA GLN A 157 -6.11 25.95 -13.23
C GLN A 157 -5.30 25.99 -14.53
N ARG A 158 -5.55 25.06 -15.46
CA ARG A 158 -4.95 25.10 -16.81
C ARG A 158 -5.56 26.17 -17.70
N HIS A 159 -6.87 26.42 -17.62
CA HIS A 159 -7.54 27.46 -18.42
C HIS A 159 -7.13 28.89 -18.07
N GLY A 160 -6.53 29.11 -16.90
CA GLY A 160 -5.83 30.36 -16.55
C GLY A 160 -4.62 30.66 -17.44
N GLN A 161 -4.12 29.67 -18.19
CA GLN A 161 -2.99 29.76 -19.12
C GLN A 161 -3.52 29.65 -20.57
N LYS A 162 -4.14 30.72 -21.05
CA LYS A 162 -4.73 30.80 -22.40
C LYS A 162 -3.74 30.40 -23.50
N THR A 163 -4.05 29.33 -24.24
CA THR A 163 -3.79 29.29 -25.69
C THR A 163 -5.14 29.22 -26.39
N ALA A 164 -5.38 30.21 -27.25
CA ALA A 164 -6.64 30.33 -27.97
C ALA A 164 -6.76 29.22 -29.02
N GLY A 165 -7.88 28.49 -29.03
CA GLY A 165 -8.33 27.77 -30.23
C GLY A 165 -8.45 26.24 -30.16
N SER A 166 -8.83 25.63 -29.03
CA SER A 166 -9.37 24.25 -29.08
C SER A 166 -10.80 24.21 -28.52
N SER A 167 -11.69 23.62 -29.29
CA SER A 167 -13.13 23.51 -29.04
C SER A 167 -13.40 22.71 -27.77
N GLU A 168 -14.27 23.28 -26.92
CA GLU A 168 -14.81 22.66 -25.71
C GLU A 168 -15.36 21.26 -26.00
N THR A 169 -14.72 20.23 -25.46
CA THR A 169 -15.38 18.95 -25.24
C THR A 169 -15.51 18.77 -23.74
N GLN A 170 -16.74 18.93 -23.24
CA GLN A 170 -17.13 18.72 -21.86
C GLN A 170 -16.89 17.25 -21.48
N TRP A 171 -15.75 16.95 -20.86
CA TRP A 171 -15.42 15.64 -20.32
C TRP A 171 -16.28 15.35 -19.07
N GLY A 172 -17.15 14.35 -19.15
CA GLY A 172 -18.15 14.06 -18.11
C GLY A 172 -17.89 12.76 -17.34
N GLY A 173 -17.67 12.88 -16.02
CA GLY A 173 -17.70 11.75 -15.08
C GLY A 173 -16.49 10.80 -15.13
N ASP A 174 -16.39 9.95 -14.10
CA ASP A 174 -15.26 9.03 -13.86
C ASP A 174 -15.05 8.00 -14.99
N SER A 175 -16.04 7.79 -15.86
CA SER A 175 -15.98 6.88 -17.02
C SER A 175 -15.82 7.60 -18.35
N ALA A 176 -15.60 8.92 -18.37
CA ALA A 176 -15.29 9.62 -19.62
C ALA A 176 -14.03 8.99 -20.23
N GLY A 177 -14.15 8.50 -21.47
CA GLY A 177 -13.03 7.94 -22.22
C GLY A 177 -12.91 6.41 -22.21
N GLU A 178 -13.69 5.69 -21.40
CA GLU A 178 -13.68 4.22 -21.46
C GLU A 178 -14.08 3.72 -22.86
N GLY A 179 -13.32 2.75 -23.39
CA GLY A 179 -13.51 2.22 -24.75
C GLY A 179 -13.07 3.17 -25.87
N VAL A 180 -12.58 4.37 -25.53
CA VAL A 180 -12.10 5.37 -26.49
C VAL A 180 -10.62 5.67 -26.27
N TYR A 181 -10.23 5.97 -25.03
CA TYR A 181 -8.86 6.33 -24.64
C TYR A 181 -8.19 5.28 -23.76
N TYR A 182 -8.96 4.36 -23.19
CA TYR A 182 -8.45 3.18 -22.50
C TYR A 182 -9.41 2.01 -22.71
N GLU A 183 -8.92 0.78 -22.59
CA GLU A 183 -9.78 -0.41 -22.75
C GLU A 183 -10.94 -0.41 -21.74
N PRO A 184 -12.08 -1.03 -22.07
CA PRO A 184 -13.19 -1.16 -21.14
C PRO A 184 -12.97 -2.28 -20.11
N GLY A 185 -13.74 -2.25 -19.03
CA GLY A 185 -13.77 -3.31 -18.01
C GLY A 185 -12.75 -3.14 -16.89
N GLY A 186 -12.16 -1.95 -16.77
CA GLY A 186 -11.23 -1.60 -15.70
C GLY A 186 -11.92 -1.34 -14.36
N VAL A 187 -11.12 -1.33 -13.30
CA VAL A 187 -11.56 -0.95 -11.95
C VAL A 187 -10.82 0.32 -11.55
N GLU A 188 -11.54 1.37 -11.18
CA GLU A 188 -10.94 2.63 -10.74
C GLU A 188 -11.31 2.91 -9.28
N LEU A 189 -10.31 3.15 -8.45
CA LEU A 189 -10.47 3.34 -7.01
C LEU A 189 -9.90 4.69 -6.58
N THR A 190 -10.64 5.40 -5.72
CA THR A 190 -10.08 6.47 -4.89
C THR A 190 -9.48 5.85 -3.65
N VAL A 191 -8.20 6.12 -3.40
CA VAL A 191 -7.41 5.49 -2.36
C VAL A 191 -6.91 6.52 -1.36
N HIS A 192 -6.71 6.09 -0.12
CA HIS A 192 -6.31 6.92 1.01
C HIS A 192 -5.11 6.32 1.72
N ALA A 193 -4.39 7.15 2.48
CA ALA A 193 -3.31 6.68 3.35
C ALA A 193 -3.79 5.47 4.19
N GLY A 194 -3.00 4.40 4.20
CA GLY A 194 -3.33 3.16 4.90
C GLY A 194 -3.82 2.03 4.00
N ASP A 195 -4.35 2.35 2.83
CA ASP A 195 -4.80 1.36 1.85
C ASP A 195 -3.63 0.52 1.32
N ALA A 196 -3.84 -0.79 1.12
CA ALA A 196 -2.84 -1.70 0.59
C ALA A 196 -3.41 -2.66 -0.48
N PHE A 197 -2.56 -3.10 -1.39
CA PHE A 197 -2.93 -3.91 -2.56
C PHE A 197 -1.96 -5.06 -2.75
N ILE A 198 -2.48 -6.21 -3.16
CA ILE A 198 -1.68 -7.33 -3.67
C ILE A 198 -2.13 -7.57 -5.11
N ILE A 199 -1.21 -7.31 -6.04
CA ILE A 199 -1.44 -7.22 -7.47
C ILE A 199 -0.80 -8.44 -8.13
N PRO A 200 -1.61 -9.35 -8.70
CA PRO A 200 -1.09 -10.46 -9.47
C PRO A 200 -0.30 -10.01 -10.71
N ALA A 201 0.70 -10.80 -11.10
CA ALA A 201 1.41 -10.60 -12.37
C ALA A 201 0.42 -10.51 -13.53
N GLY A 202 0.61 -9.53 -14.41
CA GLY A 202 -0.25 -9.27 -15.56
C GLY A 202 -1.47 -8.39 -15.31
N VAL A 203 -1.85 -8.09 -14.05
CA VAL A 203 -2.90 -7.10 -13.79
C VAL A 203 -2.34 -5.71 -14.07
N ALA A 204 -2.87 -5.07 -15.10
CA ALA A 204 -2.44 -3.71 -15.42
C ALA A 204 -2.88 -2.73 -14.34
N HIS A 205 -2.08 -1.71 -14.12
CA HIS A 205 -2.44 -0.62 -13.23
C HIS A 205 -1.75 0.69 -13.62
N LYS A 206 -2.35 1.81 -13.18
CA LYS A 206 -1.74 3.13 -13.17
C LYS A 206 -2.25 3.95 -11.99
N SER A 207 -1.36 4.72 -11.39
CA SER A 207 -1.65 5.59 -10.25
C SER A 207 -1.51 7.05 -10.66
N TYR A 208 -2.39 7.91 -10.15
CA TYR A 208 -2.36 9.35 -10.45
C TYR A 208 -3.04 10.20 -9.36
N ASP A 209 -2.56 11.43 -9.21
CA ASP A 209 -3.09 12.46 -8.31
C ASP A 209 -3.93 13.46 -9.12
N PRO A 210 -5.27 13.39 -9.08
CA PRO A 210 -6.13 14.28 -9.84
C PRO A 210 -6.23 15.70 -9.24
N GLU A 211 -5.73 15.91 -8.02
CA GLU A 211 -5.85 17.18 -7.28
C GLU A 211 -4.58 18.03 -7.32
N HIS A 212 -3.40 17.40 -7.48
CA HIS A 212 -2.11 18.10 -7.47
C HIS A 212 -1.41 18.03 -8.84
N PRO A 213 -1.85 18.82 -9.83
CA PRO A 213 -1.38 18.75 -11.20
C PRO A 213 0.06 19.21 -11.45
N GLY A 214 0.93 19.35 -10.43
CA GLY A 214 2.27 19.92 -10.59
C GLY A 214 2.27 21.25 -11.39
N GLN A 215 3.35 21.57 -12.09
CA GLN A 215 3.40 22.65 -13.08
C GLN A 215 4.05 22.15 -14.38
N GLY A 216 3.46 22.47 -15.54
CA GLY A 216 4.03 22.11 -16.85
C GLY A 216 3.83 20.64 -17.26
N ASP A 217 4.63 20.13 -18.20
CA ASP A 217 4.53 18.74 -18.68
C ASP A 217 5.03 17.70 -17.67
N SER A 218 5.92 18.08 -16.74
CA SER A 218 6.42 17.22 -15.65
C SER A 218 5.38 16.92 -14.57
N ALA A 219 4.25 17.64 -14.60
CA ALA A 219 3.04 17.35 -13.86
C ALA A 219 2.58 15.89 -13.97
N ALA A 220 2.88 15.25 -15.10
CA ALA A 220 2.38 13.94 -15.47
C ALA A 220 3.22 12.79 -14.95
N GLU A 221 4.38 13.04 -14.35
CA GLU A 221 5.37 11.98 -14.08
C GLU A 221 5.33 11.55 -12.62
N ALA A 222 5.43 10.24 -12.42
CA ALA A 222 5.73 9.70 -11.10
C ALA A 222 7.21 9.96 -10.77
N ILE A 223 7.49 10.35 -9.53
CA ILE A 223 8.83 10.65 -9.04
C ILE A 223 9.21 9.61 -8.00
N ALA A 224 10.29 8.85 -8.25
CA ALA A 224 10.88 7.96 -7.25
C ALA A 224 11.62 8.78 -6.18
N LEU A 225 11.14 8.73 -4.94
CA LEU A 225 11.70 9.44 -3.79
C LEU A 225 12.93 8.74 -3.18
N THR A 226 13.07 7.43 -3.42
CA THR A 226 14.16 6.59 -2.90
C THR A 226 15.42 6.58 -3.76
N GLY A 227 15.50 7.40 -4.81
CA GLY A 227 16.50 7.25 -5.86
C GLY A 227 16.25 5.97 -6.69
N GLY A 228 17.24 5.53 -7.47
CA GLY A 228 17.18 4.24 -8.19
C GLY A 228 16.22 4.18 -9.38
N GLY A 229 15.43 5.23 -9.65
CA GLY A 229 14.54 5.28 -10.82
C GLY A 229 13.48 4.17 -10.82
N PHE A 230 12.89 3.88 -9.65
CA PHE A 230 11.98 2.74 -9.42
C PHE A 230 12.62 1.35 -9.43
N HIS A 231 13.96 1.27 -9.57
CA HIS A 231 14.74 0.03 -9.58
C HIS A 231 15.60 -0.09 -8.32
N GLY A 232 14.93 -0.22 -7.19
CA GLY A 232 15.57 -0.35 -5.89
C GLY A 232 15.77 0.97 -5.17
N VAL A 233 16.13 0.83 -3.91
CA VAL A 233 16.36 1.95 -3.00
C VAL A 233 17.85 2.28 -3.03
N SER A 234 18.19 3.55 -3.33
CA SER A 234 19.59 3.98 -3.37
C SER A 234 20.18 4.11 -1.96
N GLY A 235 21.45 3.76 -1.82
CA GLY A 235 22.23 3.86 -0.58
C GLY A 235 22.42 2.53 0.14
N ASP A 236 23.39 2.50 1.06
CA ASP A 236 23.76 1.28 1.79
C ASP A 236 22.71 0.88 2.87
N ASP A 237 21.94 1.86 3.35
CA ASP A 237 20.85 1.66 4.32
C ASP A 237 19.52 1.99 3.65
N THR A 238 18.95 0.99 2.99
CA THR A 238 17.69 1.10 2.23
C THR A 238 16.50 1.45 3.12
N ARG A 239 16.45 0.89 4.34
CA ARG A 239 15.40 1.21 5.32
C ARG A 239 15.45 2.69 5.69
N LYS A 240 16.64 3.24 5.95
CA LYS A 240 16.80 4.66 6.25
C LYS A 240 16.44 5.55 5.06
N ALA A 241 16.83 5.18 3.84
CA ALA A 241 16.47 5.93 2.64
C ALA A 241 14.93 5.99 2.44
N VAL A 242 14.22 4.89 2.68
CA VAL A 242 12.75 4.88 2.69
C VAL A 242 12.19 5.74 3.82
N GLN A 243 12.75 5.62 5.03
CA GLN A 243 12.32 6.39 6.20
C GLN A 243 12.46 7.90 5.99
N ASP A 244 13.51 8.35 5.30
CA ASP A 244 13.85 9.76 5.12
C ASP A 244 13.09 10.43 3.95
N CYS A 245 12.27 9.69 3.19
CA CYS A 245 11.46 10.24 2.10
C CYS A 245 10.52 11.36 2.58
N GLU A 246 10.51 12.50 1.89
CA GLU A 246 9.56 13.58 2.13
C GLU A 246 8.22 13.27 1.44
N LEU A 247 7.23 12.86 2.22
CA LEU A 247 5.93 12.43 1.72
C LEU A 247 4.97 13.63 1.59
N SER A 248 4.38 13.81 0.41
CA SER A 248 3.39 14.88 0.14
C SER A 248 2.54 14.57 -1.10
N GLY A 249 1.31 15.07 -1.15
CA GLY A 249 0.35 14.72 -2.20
C GLY A 249 -0.01 13.23 -2.16
N PHE A 250 -0.19 12.60 -3.31
CA PHE A 250 -0.34 11.15 -3.40
C PHE A 250 1.01 10.42 -3.46
N THR A 251 1.33 9.65 -2.41
CA THR A 251 2.55 8.82 -2.37
C THR A 251 2.27 7.37 -2.00
N MET A 252 3.06 6.46 -2.56
CA MET A 252 2.96 5.02 -2.31
C MET A 252 4.34 4.38 -2.17
N ILE A 253 4.36 3.20 -1.57
CA ILE A 253 5.51 2.30 -1.47
C ILE A 253 5.19 0.99 -2.16
N GLY A 254 6.14 0.44 -2.91
CA GLY A 254 5.98 -0.82 -3.64
C GLY A 254 7.06 -1.83 -3.31
N ALA A 255 6.64 -3.08 -3.20
CA ALA A 255 7.48 -4.22 -2.88
C ALA A 255 7.15 -5.44 -3.72
N TYR A 256 8.16 -6.31 -3.89
CA TYR A 256 8.09 -7.52 -4.71
C TYR A 256 8.60 -8.72 -3.90
N PRO A 257 8.19 -9.97 -4.22
CA PRO A 257 8.69 -11.14 -3.52
C PRO A 257 10.22 -11.24 -3.60
N GLU A 258 10.87 -11.71 -2.53
CA GLU A 258 12.32 -11.86 -2.44
C GLU A 258 12.94 -12.52 -3.69
N GLY A 259 14.01 -11.91 -4.20
CA GLY A 259 14.72 -12.39 -5.39
C GLY A 259 13.96 -12.19 -6.71
N LYS A 260 12.91 -11.36 -6.72
CA LYS A 260 12.22 -10.92 -7.93
C LYS A 260 12.49 -9.45 -8.18
N ASP A 261 12.99 -9.18 -9.38
CA ASP A 261 13.15 -7.82 -9.86
C ASP A 261 11.85 -7.27 -10.43
N TRP A 262 11.74 -5.95 -10.38
CA TRP A 262 10.74 -5.19 -11.11
C TRP A 262 10.83 -5.48 -12.61
N THR A 263 9.67 -5.68 -13.24
CA THR A 263 9.53 -5.83 -14.70
C THR A 263 8.52 -4.83 -15.23
N TRP A 264 8.51 -4.50 -16.52
CA TRP A 264 7.54 -3.54 -17.05
C TRP A 264 7.06 -3.96 -18.43
N ALA A 265 5.75 -3.92 -18.60
CA ALA A 265 5.11 -4.13 -19.88
C ALA A 265 3.85 -3.27 -19.97
N GLU A 266 3.57 -2.77 -21.16
CA GLU A 266 2.38 -1.99 -21.49
C GLU A 266 1.45 -2.79 -22.41
N GLY A 267 0.29 -2.20 -22.72
CA GLY A 267 -0.71 -2.79 -23.60
C GLY A 267 -0.12 -3.34 -24.90
N GLY A 268 -0.41 -4.61 -25.19
CA GLY A 268 0.01 -5.26 -26.43
C GLY A 268 1.29 -6.09 -26.32
N ALA A 269 2.14 -5.86 -25.32
CA ALA A 269 3.48 -6.47 -25.26
C ALA A 269 3.46 -8.01 -25.20
N HIS A 270 2.39 -8.62 -24.68
CA HIS A 270 2.25 -10.07 -24.56
C HIS A 270 1.08 -10.65 -25.37
N VAL A 271 0.52 -9.92 -26.33
CA VAL A 271 -0.60 -10.42 -27.15
C VAL A 271 -0.20 -11.72 -27.85
N GLY A 272 -1.01 -12.77 -27.64
CA GLY A 272 -0.75 -14.12 -28.12
C GLY A 272 0.17 -14.97 -27.24
N ASN A 273 0.62 -14.47 -26.10
CA ASN A 273 1.47 -15.17 -25.13
C ASN A 273 1.10 -14.85 -23.67
N PHE A 274 -0.17 -14.59 -23.37
CA PHE A 274 -0.62 -14.27 -22.00
C PHE A 274 -0.43 -15.43 -21.03
N GLU A 275 -0.43 -16.67 -21.53
CA GLU A 275 -0.19 -17.89 -20.79
C GLU A 275 1.17 -17.87 -20.07
N LYS A 276 2.18 -17.20 -20.65
CA LYS A 276 3.47 -17.01 -19.99
C LYS A 276 3.32 -16.16 -18.73
N VAL A 277 2.54 -15.07 -18.80
CA VAL A 277 2.28 -14.17 -17.67
C VAL A 277 1.45 -14.86 -16.58
N TRP A 278 0.45 -15.65 -16.98
CA TRP A 278 -0.38 -16.41 -16.04
C TRP A 278 0.36 -17.56 -15.34
N SER A 279 1.56 -17.92 -15.79
CA SER A 279 2.38 -18.97 -15.19
C SER A 279 3.26 -18.50 -14.02
N VAL A 280 3.26 -17.19 -13.70
CA VAL A 280 4.04 -16.65 -12.58
C VAL A 280 3.59 -17.29 -11.28
N GLY A 281 4.55 -17.88 -10.56
CA GLY A 281 4.29 -18.70 -9.39
C GLY A 281 3.91 -17.88 -8.15
N LYS A 282 2.92 -18.38 -7.42
CA LYS A 282 2.42 -17.82 -6.16
C LYS A 282 3.55 -17.68 -5.10
N PRO A 283 3.69 -16.52 -4.44
CA PRO A 283 4.64 -16.32 -3.34
C PRO A 283 4.31 -17.19 -2.12
N LYS A 284 5.31 -17.50 -1.29
CA LYS A 284 5.14 -18.35 -0.09
C LYS A 284 4.35 -17.66 1.02
N LEU A 285 4.53 -16.34 1.16
CA LEU A 285 3.92 -15.53 2.21
C LEU A 285 3.17 -14.38 1.58
N ASP A 286 2.02 -14.09 2.17
CA ASP A 286 1.28 -12.87 1.91
C ASP A 286 2.06 -11.67 2.50
N PRO A 287 2.28 -10.58 1.74
CA PRO A 287 3.03 -9.43 2.21
C PRO A 287 2.35 -8.70 3.38
N LEU A 288 1.04 -8.84 3.53
CA LEU A 288 0.23 -8.15 4.52
C LEU A 288 -0.10 -9.05 5.71
N VAL A 289 -0.54 -10.29 5.47
CA VAL A 289 -1.03 -11.19 6.53
C VAL A 289 -0.17 -12.43 6.77
N GLY A 290 0.97 -12.55 6.08
CA GLY A 290 1.92 -13.64 6.28
C GLY A 290 1.37 -14.99 5.84
N LYS A 291 1.30 -15.97 6.74
CA LYS A 291 0.95 -17.37 6.41
C LYS A 291 -0.54 -17.63 6.29
N GLU A 292 -1.37 -16.88 7.01
CA GLU A 292 -2.79 -17.18 7.17
C GLU A 292 -3.64 -16.07 6.54
N GLY A 293 -4.49 -16.42 5.57
CA GLY A 293 -5.36 -15.47 4.87
C GLY A 293 -4.74 -14.87 3.61
N GLY A 294 -5.36 -13.79 3.11
CA GLY A 294 -4.88 -13.04 1.94
C GLY A 294 -4.67 -13.92 0.70
N LEU A 295 -3.55 -13.71 -0.01
CA LEU A 295 -3.17 -14.49 -1.19
C LEU A 295 -3.05 -15.98 -0.89
N ASN A 296 -2.68 -16.35 0.34
CA ASN A 296 -2.51 -17.75 0.71
C ASN A 296 -3.83 -18.52 0.66
N SER A 297 -4.94 -17.87 0.99
CA SER A 297 -6.29 -18.45 0.92
C SER A 297 -7.06 -18.14 -0.36
N LEU A 298 -6.70 -17.08 -1.11
CA LEU A 298 -7.51 -16.56 -2.21
C LEU A 298 -6.91 -16.77 -3.60
N TRP A 299 -5.61 -17.07 -3.69
CA TRP A 299 -4.97 -17.43 -4.97
C TRP A 299 -4.88 -18.94 -5.07
N GLU A 300 -5.69 -19.53 -5.96
CA GLU A 300 -5.74 -20.96 -6.27
C GLU A 300 -4.84 -21.35 -7.45
#